data_AF-A0A8H4B8S0-F1
#
_entry.id   AF-A0A8H4B8S0-F1
#
_cell.length_a   1.000
_cell.length_b   1.000
_cell.length_c   1.000
_cell.angle_alpha   90.00
_cell.angle_beta   90.00
_cell.angle_gamma   90.00
#
_symmetry.space_group_name_H-M   'P 1'
#
loop_
_entity.id
_entity.type
_entity.pdbx_description
1 polymer ?
#
loop_
_entity_poly.entity_id
_entity_poly.type
_entity_poly.pdbx_seq_one_letter_code
_entity_poly.pdbx_strand_id
1 'polypeptide(L)'
;TFDSIPIEILHLIFQHIDSAWYLGQCRHVCKRWSAPAESAMLCRPVFIRSRNMMPLLAYLTKKPSNAKLIKDLYLGIHANDSSATQLLQLALTPSIERI
;
A
#
# COMPACT_ATOMS: atom_id res chain seq x y z
N THR A 1 24.36 10.52 9.93
CA THR A 1 23.23 9.77 10.54
C THR A 1 22.29 9.33 9.43
N PHE A 2 21.38 8.38 9.66
CA PHE A 2 20.41 7.97 8.63
C PHE A 2 19.51 9.13 8.14
N ASP A 3 19.48 10.25 8.87
CA ASP A 3 18.77 11.48 8.51
C ASP A 3 19.43 12.27 7.36
N SER A 4 20.69 12.01 7.01
CA SER A 4 21.37 12.69 5.89
C SER A 4 21.14 11.99 4.55
N ILE A 5 20.49 10.82 4.54
CA ILE A 5 20.27 10.05 3.31
C ILE A 5 19.21 10.77 2.44
N PRO A 6 19.53 11.13 1.19
CA PRO A 6 18.55 11.74 0.27
C PRO A 6 17.30 10.88 0.12
N ILE A 7 16.16 11.52 -0.14
CA ILE A 7 14.86 10.83 -0.18
C ILE A 7 14.80 9.80 -1.32
N GLU A 8 15.51 10.07 -2.41
CA GLU A 8 15.65 9.22 -3.58
C GLU A 8 16.39 7.92 -3.22
N ILE A 9 17.45 8.04 -2.41
CA ILE A 9 18.21 6.89 -1.93
C ILE A 9 17.37 6.05 -0.96
N LEU A 10 16.54 6.68 -0.11
CA LEU A 10 15.58 5.95 0.72
C LEU A 10 14.57 5.15 -0.11
N HIS A 11 14.06 5.71 -1.21
CA HIS A 11 13.19 4.98 -2.13
C HIS A 11 13.90 3.76 -2.73
N LEU A 12 15.16 3.92 -3.20
CA LEU A 12 15.94 2.81 -3.73
C LEU A 12 16.18 1.72 -2.69
N ILE A 13 16.53 2.10 -1.46
CA ILE A 13 16.74 1.13 -0.36
C ILE A 13 15.45 0.34 -0.10
N PHE A 14 14.30 1.03 0.04
CA PHE A 14 13.04 0.36 0.34
C PHE A 14 12.51 -0.49 -0.82
N GLN A 15 12.88 -0.17 -2.07
CA GLN A 15 12.61 -1.04 -3.22
C GLN A 15 13.35 -2.38 -3.19
N HIS A 16 14.39 -2.53 -2.35
CA HIS A 16 15.09 -3.82 -2.16
C HIS A 16 14.58 -4.60 -0.93
N ILE A 17 13.59 -4.07 -0.21
CA ILE A 17 12.95 -4.78 0.90
C ILE A 17 11.69 -5.45 0.39
N ASP A 18 11.72 -6.78 0.26
CA ASP A 18 10.59 -7.54 -0.32
C ASP A 18 9.41 -7.68 0.64
N SER A 19 9.68 -7.68 1.95
CA SER A 19 8.64 -7.86 2.96
C SER A 19 7.89 -6.56 3.23
N ALA A 20 6.60 -6.54 2.89
CA ALA A 20 5.68 -5.46 3.28
C ALA A 20 5.63 -5.26 4.81
N TRP A 21 5.86 -6.31 5.59
CA TRP A 21 5.95 -6.20 7.05
C TRP A 21 7.15 -5.35 7.49
N TYR A 22 8.34 -5.60 6.95
CA TYR A 22 9.53 -4.82 7.28
C TYR A 22 9.40 -3.36 6.82
N LEU A 23 8.83 -3.13 5.63
CA LEU A 23 8.50 -1.77 5.16
C LEU A 23 7.50 -1.07 6.10
N GLY A 24 6.52 -1.82 6.61
CA GLY A 24 5.60 -1.35 7.65
C GLY A 24 6.31 -0.92 8.94
N GLN A 25 7.42 -1.56 9.32
CA GLN A 25 8.25 -1.11 10.45
C GLN A 25 9.09 0.12 10.10
N CYS A 26 9.68 0.16 8.90
CA CYS A 26 10.49 1.30 8.43
C CYS A 26 9.69 2.62 8.46
N ARG A 27 8.39 2.59 8.17
CA ARG A 27 7.54 3.78 8.19
C ARG A 27 7.42 4.44 9.57
N HIS A 28 7.76 3.71 10.64
CA HIS A 28 7.66 4.13 12.04
C HIS A 28 9.00 4.59 12.64
N VAL A 29 10.12 4.45 11.92
CA VAL A 29 11.46 4.85 12.42
C VAL A 29 11.54 6.36 12.63
N CYS A 30 11.18 7.15 11.63
CA CYS A 30 11.09 8.60 11.72
C CYS A 30 10.14 9.18 10.67
N LYS A 31 9.75 10.45 10.83
CA LYS A 31 8.81 11.13 9.90
C LYS A 31 9.28 11.09 8.44
N ARG A 32 10.59 11.22 8.19
CA ARG A 32 11.18 11.23 6.85
C ARG A 32 11.13 9.87 6.15
N TRP A 33 11.13 8.79 6.91
CA TRP A 33 11.04 7.42 6.39
C TRP A 33 9.60 6.99 6.10
N SER A 34 8.64 7.68 6.72
CA SER A 34 7.22 7.30 6.67
C SER A 34 6.69 7.21 5.23
N ALA A 35 6.81 8.29 4.45
CA ALA A 35 6.25 8.32 3.10
C ALA A 35 6.97 7.38 2.10
N PRO A 36 8.32 7.32 2.02
CA PRO A 36 8.99 6.40 1.12
C PRO A 36 8.74 4.92 1.47
N ALA A 37 8.71 4.57 2.76
CA ALA A 37 8.44 3.21 3.19
C ALA A 37 6.99 2.81 2.91
N GLU A 38 6.04 3.72 3.13
CA GLU A 38 4.62 3.54 2.80
C GLU A 38 4.42 3.35 1.28
N SER A 39 5.09 4.17 0.45
CA SER A 39 5.06 4.05 -1.00
C SER A 39 5.61 2.70 -1.48
N ALA A 40 6.78 2.30 -0.97
CA ALA A 40 7.38 1.01 -1.28
C ALA A 40 6.50 -0.17 -0.83
N MET A 41 5.86 -0.06 0.34
CA MET A 41 4.95 -1.09 0.88
C MET A 41 3.74 -1.30 -0.03
N LEU A 42 3.14 -0.22 -0.52
CA LEU A 42 1.98 -0.27 -1.42
C LEU A 42 2.33 -0.72 -2.84
N CYS A 43 3.58 -0.53 -3.27
CA CYS A 43 4.09 -1.09 -4.52
C CYS A 43 4.30 -2.62 -4.46
N ARG A 44 4.20 -3.24 -3.28
CA ARG A 44 4.26 -4.71 -3.14
C ARG A 44 2.89 -5.33 -3.39
N PRO A 45 2.85 -6.61 -3.80
CA PRO A 45 1.63 -7.39 -3.80
C PRO A 45 0.83 -7.28 -2.51
N VAL A 46 -0.39 -6.77 -2.61
CA VAL A 46 -1.28 -6.59 -1.46
C VAL A 46 -2.21 -7.79 -1.37
N PHE A 47 -1.98 -8.64 -0.36
CA PHE A 47 -2.84 -9.78 -0.06
C PHE A 47 -3.94 -9.37 0.91
N ILE A 48 -5.17 -9.24 0.42
CA ILE A 48 -6.33 -9.00 1.25
C ILE A 48 -6.79 -10.31 1.88
N ARG A 49 -6.92 -10.26 3.19
CA ARG A 49 -7.48 -11.26 4.09
C ARG A 49 -8.49 -10.55 4.98
N SER A 50 -9.40 -11.29 5.62
CA SER A 50 -10.45 -10.70 6.46
C SER A 50 -9.88 -9.77 7.56
N ARG A 51 -8.67 -10.05 8.07
CA ARG A 51 -8.00 -9.24 9.11
C ARG A 51 -7.44 -7.88 8.66
N ASN A 52 -7.07 -7.72 7.38
CA ASN A 52 -6.41 -6.49 6.90
C ASN A 52 -7.25 -5.71 5.87
N MET A 53 -8.40 -6.26 5.47
CA MET A 53 -9.35 -5.62 4.57
C MET A 53 -9.84 -4.25 5.08
N MET A 54 -10.42 -4.20 6.29
CA MET A 54 -10.96 -2.95 6.85
C MET A 54 -9.89 -1.88 7.14
N PRO A 55 -8.72 -2.22 7.72
CA PRO A 55 -7.63 -1.24 7.90
C PRO A 55 -7.11 -0.66 6.60
N LEU A 56 -6.97 -1.48 5.55
CA LEU A 56 -6.49 -1.03 4.24
C LEU A 56 -7.49 -0.10 3.56
N LEU A 57 -8.78 -0.45 3.60
CA LEU A 57 -9.85 0.39 3.06
C LEU A 57 -9.87 1.76 3.76
N ALA A 58 -9.89 1.79 5.09
CA ALA A 58 -9.89 3.03 5.87
C ALA A 58 -8.65 3.92 5.58
N TYR A 59 -7.50 3.29 5.35
CA TYR A 59 -6.28 3.99 4.98
C TYR A 59 -6.38 4.63 3.60
N LEU A 60 -6.82 3.87 2.59
CA LEU A 60 -6.94 4.36 1.22
C LEU A 60 -8.04 5.41 1.05
N THR A 61 -9.11 5.37 1.85
CA THR A 61 -10.11 6.44 1.91
C THR A 61 -9.50 7.77 2.42
N LYS A 62 -8.54 7.72 3.34
CA LYS A 62 -7.85 8.93 3.84
C LYS A 62 -6.79 9.46 2.89
N LYS A 63 -6.17 8.57 2.09
CA LYS A 63 -5.11 8.91 1.13
C LYS A 63 -5.41 8.30 -0.25
N PRO A 64 -6.42 8.81 -0.97
CA PRO A 64 -6.87 8.21 -2.22
C PRO A 64 -5.78 8.20 -3.30
N SER A 65 -4.90 9.20 -3.33
CA SER A 65 -3.78 9.29 -4.27
C SER A 65 -2.75 8.17 -4.12
N ASN A 66 -2.72 7.45 -2.99
CA ASN A 66 -1.81 6.34 -2.77
C ASN A 66 -2.31 5.02 -3.36
N ALA A 67 -3.57 4.96 -3.78
CA ALA A 67 -4.12 3.78 -4.42
C ALA A 67 -3.46 3.47 -5.76
N LYS A 68 -3.03 4.50 -6.50
CA LYS A 68 -2.27 4.35 -7.77
C LYS A 68 -0.94 3.61 -7.62
N LEU A 69 -0.45 3.46 -6.38
CA LEU A 69 0.78 2.75 -6.08
C LEU A 69 0.53 1.24 -5.97
N ILE A 70 -0.71 0.82 -5.72
CA ILE A 70 -1.11 -0.59 -5.65
C ILE A 70 -1.19 -1.13 -7.08
N LYS A 71 -0.23 -1.98 -7.45
CA LYS A 71 -0.17 -2.60 -8.78
C LYS A 71 -0.81 -3.97 -8.80
N ASP A 72 -0.56 -4.76 -7.76
CA ASP A 72 -0.98 -6.15 -7.68
C ASP A 72 -1.78 -6.39 -6.40
N LEU A 73 -2.94 -7.02 -6.55
CA LEU A 73 -3.84 -7.25 -5.45
C LEU A 73 -4.45 -8.65 -5.50
N TYR A 74 -4.30 -9.37 -4.39
CA TYR A 74 -4.71 -10.77 -4.25
C TYR A 74 -5.79 -10.89 -3.18
N LEU A 75 -6.96 -11.42 -3.58
CA LEU A 75 -8.09 -11.66 -2.68
C LEU A 75 -8.02 -13.09 -2.15
N GLY A 76 -7.65 -13.26 -0.88
CA GLY A 76 -7.59 -14.55 -0.19
C GLY A 76 -8.79 -14.77 0.73
N ILE A 77 -10.01 -14.55 0.22
CA ILE A 77 -11.26 -14.55 1.00
C ILE A 77 -12.30 -15.47 0.35
N HIS A 78 -13.07 -16.21 1.17
CA HIS A 78 -14.04 -17.20 0.70
C HIS A 78 -15.28 -16.51 0.09
N ALA A 79 -15.84 -17.09 -0.97
CA ALA A 79 -16.83 -16.47 -1.86
C ALA A 79 -18.23 -16.15 -1.26
N ASN A 80 -18.35 -16.01 0.06
CA ASN A 80 -19.49 -15.39 0.72
C ASN A 80 -19.11 -14.36 1.82
N ASP A 81 -17.92 -13.76 1.72
CA ASP A 81 -17.61 -12.36 2.10
C ASP A 81 -18.22 -11.41 1.03
N SER A 82 -19.54 -11.45 0.78
CA SER A 82 -20.14 -10.74 -0.37
C SER A 82 -19.79 -9.26 -0.36
N SER A 83 -19.31 -8.76 -1.49
CA SER A 83 -18.71 -7.44 -1.61
C SER A 83 -17.35 -7.30 -0.93
N ALA A 84 -16.59 -8.41 -0.78
CA ALA A 84 -15.17 -8.60 -0.45
C ALA A 84 -14.33 -7.49 -1.01
N THR A 85 -14.48 -6.38 -0.33
CA THR A 85 -14.23 -5.10 -0.92
C THR A 85 -14.63 -5.05 -2.42
N GLN A 86 -15.92 -4.92 -2.72
CA GLN A 86 -16.53 -4.30 -3.92
C GLN A 86 -16.11 -2.82 -4.05
N LEU A 87 -14.97 -2.52 -3.45
CA LEU A 87 -14.54 -1.39 -2.61
C LEU A 87 -13.01 -1.31 -2.56
N LEU A 88 -12.33 -2.42 -2.86
CA LEU A 88 -11.21 -2.30 -3.76
C LEU A 88 -11.65 -1.97 -5.16
N GLN A 89 -12.92 -2.23 -5.47
CA GLN A 89 -13.62 -1.71 -6.61
C GLN A 89 -14.17 -0.33 -6.23
N LEU A 90 -13.93 0.69 -6.97
CA LEU A 90 -12.88 0.83 -7.93
C LEU A 90 -11.59 0.96 -7.11
N ALA A 91 -10.45 0.54 -7.63
CA ALA A 91 -9.19 0.89 -6.99
C ALA A 91 -8.96 2.38 -7.28
N LEU A 92 -9.80 3.25 -6.70
CA LEU A 92 -9.66 4.69 -6.60
C LEU A 92 -9.29 5.38 -7.93
N THR A 93 -10.21 5.25 -8.88
CA THR A 93 -10.30 5.94 -10.17
C THR A 93 -10.59 7.46 -10.05
N PRO A 94 -10.19 8.24 -11.07
CA PRO A 94 -11.17 8.59 -12.11
C PRO A 94 -10.88 7.98 -13.49
N SER A 95 -9.93 7.04 -13.62
CA SER A 95 -9.63 6.44 -14.93
C SER A 95 -10.03 4.96 -15.03
N ILE A 96 -11.33 4.67 -14.86
CA ILE A 96 -11.97 3.60 -15.65
C ILE A 96 -12.46 4.17 -17.00
N GLU A 97 -12.31 5.49 -17.25
CA GLU A 97 -12.73 6.27 -18.44
C GLU A 97 -12.30 5.79 -19.85
N ARG A 98 -11.68 4.61 -19.99
CA ARG A 98 -11.22 4.09 -21.29
C ARG A 98 -11.58 2.63 -21.53
N ILE A 99 -12.81 2.25 -21.22
CA ILE A 99 -13.44 1.06 -21.82
C ILE A 99 -14.66 1.52 -22.61
#